data_AF-A0A7S1KYE4-F1
#
_entry.id   AF-A0A7S1KYE4-F1
#
_cell.length_a   1.000
_cell.length_b   1.000
_cell.length_c   1.000
_cell.angle_alpha   90.00
_cell.angle_beta   90.00
_cell.angle_gamma   90.00
#
_symmetry.space_group_name_H-M   'P 1'
#
loop_
_entity.id
_entity.type
_entity.pdbx_description
1 polymer ?
#
loop_
_entity_poly.entity_id
_entity_poly.type
_entity_poly.pdbx_seq_one_letter_code
_entity_poly.pdbx_strand_id
1 'polypeptide(L)'
;GRLGWACNRSPSPRKWPLQPSLPCPPSGVLYILRYRMRSLSTDRAPLNQPQGYGGPQTFRKGVNNRAVDVLLAVLLPWLVFTLIVCLFVFAYEEFAPLVWALLIASALLALLFIAMGGAAGRPWHLSLGFLILASLAVAIPIGLFIENVYMKEFWRLDNGAVYRQLSPFDPGASHSDATVLEFRQGAFIDVQRSVGYMQAGTVYCVAPVSSKSMEPGIQYWAVGTDCCEQRGSFSCDDAENPEALSGLTVLDSDGNFKTAVRMAESVYDLPQSSTAPVLVKWIANAVTYKDGLWTSAAVLVGVASLVHLAVSILAAFITMRYMPK
;
A
#
# COMPACT_ATOMS: atom_id res chain seq x y z
N GLY A 1 -27.27 59.88 -10.29
CA GLY A 1 -26.60 58.95 -11.24
C GLY A 1 -26.44 57.62 -10.54
N ARG A 2 -26.86 56.46 -11.09
CA ARG A 2 -26.32 55.71 -12.25
C ARG A 2 -24.78 55.65 -12.17
N LEU A 3 -24.12 54.49 -12.07
CA LEU A 3 -24.26 53.16 -12.71
C LEU A 3 -23.86 52.05 -11.69
N GLY A 4 -24.20 50.76 -11.78
CA GLY A 4 -24.90 49.94 -12.76
C GLY A 4 -24.50 48.46 -12.55
N TRP A 5 -25.47 47.61 -12.16
CA TRP A 5 -25.41 46.15 -12.21
C TRP A 5 -25.99 45.68 -13.55
N ALA A 6 -25.48 44.59 -14.16
CA ALA A 6 -26.24 43.87 -15.20
C ALA A 6 -25.81 42.40 -15.37
N CYS A 7 -26.77 41.51 -15.11
CA CYS A 7 -26.91 40.15 -15.65
C CYS A 7 -27.35 40.18 -17.13
N ASN A 8 -27.04 39.13 -17.90
CA ASN A 8 -27.84 38.67 -19.06
C ASN A 8 -27.45 37.21 -19.41
N ARG A 9 -28.30 36.19 -19.28
CA ARG A 9 -29.36 35.64 -20.18
C ARG A 9 -28.95 35.31 -21.64
N SER A 10 -29.26 34.06 -22.00
CA SER A 10 -29.27 33.29 -23.28
C SER A 10 -30.24 33.84 -24.37
N PRO A 11 -30.65 33.13 -25.47
CA PRO A 11 -30.05 32.10 -26.37
C PRO A 11 -30.29 32.31 -27.91
N SER A 12 -29.57 31.55 -28.78
CA SER A 12 -29.90 31.12 -30.18
C SER A 12 -30.10 32.21 -31.28
N PRO A 13 -30.36 31.92 -32.58
CA PRO A 13 -30.10 30.77 -33.47
C PRO A 13 -29.42 31.18 -34.82
N ARG A 14 -29.00 30.23 -35.67
CA ARG A 14 -28.83 30.49 -37.12
C ARG A 14 -29.33 29.30 -37.97
N LYS A 15 -30.35 29.57 -38.80
CA LYS A 15 -30.84 28.78 -39.95
C LYS A 15 -30.73 29.66 -41.22
N TRP A 16 -30.39 29.10 -42.40
CA TRP A 16 -31.17 28.96 -43.66
C TRP A 16 -30.25 29.29 -44.89
N PRO A 17 -30.58 29.03 -46.19
CA PRO A 17 -31.69 28.26 -46.82
C PRO A 17 -31.34 27.31 -48.04
N LEU A 18 -32.28 26.38 -48.34
CA LEU A 18 -32.94 25.96 -49.61
C LEU A 18 -32.20 25.42 -50.90
N GLN A 19 -32.35 24.09 -51.13
CA GLN A 19 -32.95 23.29 -52.24
C GLN A 19 -33.23 23.85 -53.68
N PRO A 20 -33.28 22.97 -54.75
CA PRO A 20 -34.54 22.29 -55.17
C PRO A 20 -34.48 20.85 -55.80
N SER A 21 -35.58 20.09 -55.57
CA SER A 21 -36.36 19.04 -56.34
C SER A 21 -35.69 18.00 -57.30
N LEU A 22 -35.78 16.65 -57.07
CA LEU A 22 -36.83 15.61 -57.38
C LEU A 22 -36.91 15.16 -58.88
N PRO A 23 -37.33 13.93 -59.29
CA PRO A 23 -38.29 12.98 -58.64
C PRO A 23 -38.01 11.43 -58.69
N CYS A 24 -38.87 10.65 -58.00
CA CYS A 24 -39.03 9.16 -57.93
C CYS A 24 -39.87 8.58 -59.11
N PRO A 25 -40.48 7.34 -59.11
CA PRO A 25 -40.40 6.05 -58.33
C PRO A 25 -40.42 4.79 -59.30
N PRO A 26 -40.91 3.53 -59.00
CA PRO A 26 -41.43 2.89 -57.76
C PRO A 26 -41.05 1.40 -57.44
N SER A 27 -41.44 1.01 -56.21
CA SER A 27 -42.10 -0.25 -55.72
C SER A 27 -41.37 -1.59 -55.47
N GLY A 28 -41.52 -2.07 -54.21
CA GLY A 28 -41.66 -3.48 -53.78
C GLY A 28 -40.37 -4.15 -53.24
N VAL A 29 -40.33 -4.98 -52.19
CA VAL A 29 -41.32 -5.76 -51.42
C VAL A 29 -40.68 -6.18 -50.06
N LEU A 30 -41.51 -6.35 -49.03
CA LEU A 30 -41.28 -6.96 -47.71
C LEU A 30 -40.45 -8.27 -47.71
N TYR A 31 -39.82 -8.62 -46.57
CA TYR A 31 -40.11 -9.90 -45.87
C TYR A 31 -39.62 -9.90 -44.40
N ILE A 32 -40.55 -10.28 -43.51
CA ILE A 32 -40.34 -10.65 -42.10
C ILE A 32 -40.50 -12.18 -41.98
N LEU A 33 -39.64 -12.80 -41.15
CA LEU A 33 -39.72 -14.08 -40.40
C LEU A 33 -40.66 -15.20 -40.87
N ARG A 34 -40.15 -16.44 -40.92
CA ARG A 34 -40.87 -17.62 -40.40
C ARG A 34 -39.99 -18.86 -40.18
N TYR A 35 -40.06 -19.36 -38.94
CA TYR A 35 -39.81 -20.75 -38.52
C TYR A 35 -40.84 -21.70 -39.17
N ARG A 36 -40.46 -22.92 -39.59
CA ARG A 36 -41.39 -24.08 -39.61
C ARG A 36 -40.68 -25.45 -39.73
N MET A 37 -41.08 -26.37 -38.86
CA MET A 37 -40.85 -27.82 -38.86
C MET A 37 -41.56 -28.57 -40.01
N ARG A 38 -41.01 -29.74 -40.37
CA ARG A 38 -41.63 -31.08 -40.67
C ARG A 38 -40.89 -31.76 -41.84
N SER A 39 -40.20 -32.87 -41.62
CA SER A 39 -40.66 -34.28 -41.56
C SER A 39 -41.17 -34.85 -42.88
N LEU A 40 -40.42 -35.82 -43.46
CA LEU A 40 -40.83 -37.19 -43.85
C LEU A 40 -40.14 -37.72 -45.12
N SER A 41 -39.28 -38.73 -44.91
CA SER A 41 -39.11 -40.01 -45.63
C SER A 41 -39.34 -40.11 -47.14
N THR A 42 -38.35 -40.64 -47.89
CA THR A 42 -38.46 -41.93 -48.64
C THR A 42 -37.12 -42.42 -49.24
N ASP A 43 -36.75 -43.64 -48.84
CA ASP A 43 -36.02 -44.75 -49.49
C ASP A 43 -35.15 -44.57 -50.77
N ARG A 44 -33.87 -44.99 -50.73
CA ARG A 44 -33.33 -46.27 -51.27
C ARG A 44 -31.79 -46.31 -51.40
N ALA A 45 -31.22 -47.33 -50.74
CA ALA A 45 -30.14 -48.25 -51.16
C ALA A 45 -28.65 -47.79 -51.28
N PRO A 46 -27.69 -48.73 -51.05
CA PRO A 46 -26.33 -48.43 -50.59
C PRO A 46 -25.28 -48.51 -51.70
N LEU A 47 -24.21 -47.73 -51.57
CA LEU A 47 -22.97 -47.93 -52.33
C LEU A 47 -21.77 -48.08 -51.39
N ASN A 48 -21.00 -49.12 -51.71
CA ASN A 48 -19.83 -49.65 -51.02
C ASN A 48 -18.72 -48.64 -50.73
N GLN A 49 -17.96 -48.95 -49.68
CA GLN A 49 -16.70 -48.35 -49.25
C GLN A 49 -15.64 -48.27 -50.37
N PRO A 50 -14.56 -47.49 -50.14
CA PRO A 50 -13.34 -48.17 -49.75
C PRO A 50 -12.71 -47.62 -48.46
N GLN A 51 -12.23 -48.57 -47.67
CA GLN A 51 -11.30 -48.41 -46.57
C GLN A 51 -10.07 -47.62 -47.03
N GLY A 52 -9.73 -46.55 -46.31
CA GLY A 52 -8.58 -45.70 -46.59
C GLY A 52 -7.80 -45.37 -45.34
N TYR A 53 -6.74 -46.15 -45.10
CA TYR A 53 -5.54 -45.84 -44.32
C TYR A 53 -5.71 -45.25 -42.92
N GLY A 54 -5.65 -46.14 -41.93
CA GLY A 54 -5.18 -45.81 -40.60
C GLY A 54 -3.71 -45.37 -40.67
N GLY A 55 -3.48 -44.06 -40.73
CA GLY A 55 -2.16 -43.51 -40.43
C GLY A 55 -1.76 -43.90 -39.01
N PRO A 56 -0.47 -44.13 -38.73
CA PRO A 56 -0.03 -44.40 -37.38
C PRO A 56 -0.40 -43.20 -36.52
N GLN A 57 -1.37 -43.40 -35.63
CA GLN A 57 -1.59 -42.48 -34.52
C GLN A 57 -0.31 -42.52 -33.70
N THR A 58 0.60 -41.59 -33.95
CA THR A 58 1.69 -41.31 -33.04
C THR A 58 1.03 -40.85 -31.76
N PHE A 59 0.80 -41.81 -30.86
CA PHE A 59 0.49 -41.56 -29.46
C PHE A 59 1.67 -40.77 -28.91
N ARG A 60 1.60 -39.45 -29.08
CA ARG A 60 2.49 -38.50 -28.43
C ARG A 60 2.06 -38.51 -26.97
N LYS A 61 2.54 -39.50 -26.25
CA LYS A 61 2.28 -39.75 -24.83
C LYS A 61 2.73 -38.50 -24.07
N GLY A 62 1.79 -37.62 -23.76
CA GLY A 62 1.99 -36.39 -23.00
C GLY A 62 2.28 -36.71 -21.53
N VAL A 63 3.42 -37.33 -21.25
CA VAL A 63 3.80 -37.76 -19.89
C VAL A 63 4.48 -36.61 -19.10
N ASN A 64 4.88 -35.51 -19.76
CA ASN A 64 5.58 -34.39 -19.10
C ASN A 64 4.69 -33.18 -18.73
N ASN A 65 3.39 -33.16 -19.07
CA ASN A 65 2.58 -31.94 -18.85
C ASN A 65 2.06 -31.82 -17.41
N ARG A 66 1.65 -32.91 -16.76
CA ARG A 66 1.01 -32.85 -15.44
C ARG A 66 1.93 -32.32 -14.33
N ALA A 67 3.21 -32.71 -14.34
CA ALA A 67 4.17 -32.22 -13.35
C ALA A 67 4.46 -30.73 -13.56
N VAL A 68 4.54 -30.29 -14.81
CA VAL A 68 4.73 -28.86 -15.17
C VAL A 68 3.51 -28.05 -14.76
N ASP A 69 2.30 -28.55 -14.99
CA ASP A 69 1.08 -27.90 -14.54
C ASP A 69 1.11 -27.74 -13.01
N VAL A 70 1.34 -28.80 -12.24
CA VAL A 70 1.41 -28.72 -10.77
C VAL A 70 2.47 -27.72 -10.31
N LEU A 71 3.65 -27.75 -10.91
CA LEU A 71 4.73 -26.82 -10.59
C LEU A 71 4.30 -25.36 -10.83
N LEU A 72 3.61 -25.08 -11.94
CA LEU A 72 3.08 -23.76 -12.26
C LEU A 72 1.98 -23.32 -11.29
N ALA A 73 1.12 -24.23 -10.82
CA ALA A 73 0.06 -23.90 -9.85
C ALA A 73 0.61 -23.55 -8.47
N VAL A 74 1.77 -24.10 -8.11
CA VAL A 74 2.44 -23.79 -6.85
C VAL A 74 3.30 -22.54 -6.99
N LEU A 75 4.20 -22.52 -7.97
CA LEU A 75 5.23 -21.48 -8.07
C LEU A 75 4.67 -20.17 -8.58
N LEU A 76 3.74 -20.17 -9.53
CA LEU A 76 3.29 -18.92 -10.15
C LEU A 76 2.52 -18.03 -9.15
N PRO A 77 1.52 -18.51 -8.40
CA PRO A 77 0.84 -17.69 -7.40
C PRO A 77 1.77 -17.25 -6.26
N TRP A 78 2.69 -18.11 -5.84
CA TRP A 78 3.70 -17.76 -4.85
C TRP A 78 4.66 -16.67 -5.34
N LEU A 79 5.19 -16.78 -6.56
CA LEU A 79 6.06 -15.76 -7.14
C LEU A 79 5.34 -14.42 -7.30
N VAL A 80 4.08 -14.44 -7.75
CA VAL A 80 3.28 -13.21 -7.88
C VAL A 80 3.01 -12.60 -6.50
N PHE A 81 2.63 -13.41 -5.51
CA PHE A 81 2.44 -12.94 -4.12
C PHE A 81 3.71 -12.27 -3.57
N THR A 82 4.83 -12.98 -3.62
CA THR A 82 6.11 -12.51 -3.07
C THR A 82 6.59 -11.27 -3.80
N LEU A 83 6.49 -11.23 -5.14
CA LEU A 83 6.84 -10.05 -5.92
C LEU A 83 6.00 -8.83 -5.53
N ILE A 84 4.69 -8.98 -5.45
CA ILE A 84 3.80 -7.86 -5.13
C ILE A 84 4.05 -7.35 -3.70
N VAL A 85 4.20 -8.25 -2.73
CA VAL A 85 4.56 -7.85 -1.35
C VAL A 85 5.90 -7.13 -1.32
N CYS A 86 6.93 -7.64 -1.98
CA CYS A 86 8.23 -6.96 -2.07
C CYS A 86 8.12 -5.58 -2.73
N LEU A 87 7.32 -5.43 -3.79
CA LEU A 87 7.09 -4.15 -4.44
C LEU A 87 6.40 -3.14 -3.52
N PHE A 88 5.38 -3.58 -2.77
CA PHE A 88 4.72 -2.72 -1.78
C PHE A 88 5.67 -2.31 -0.64
N VAL A 89 6.54 -3.20 -0.20
CA VAL A 89 7.45 -2.92 0.93
C VAL A 89 8.63 -2.05 0.52
N PHE A 90 9.27 -2.32 -0.62
CA PHE A 90 10.55 -1.68 -0.99
C PHE A 90 10.44 -0.58 -2.03
N ALA A 91 9.41 -0.59 -2.89
CA ALA A 91 9.34 0.31 -4.05
C ALA A 91 8.12 1.24 -4.04
N TYR A 92 7.22 1.12 -3.06
CA TYR A 92 5.95 1.84 -3.05
C TYR A 92 6.12 3.35 -2.86
N GLU A 93 6.99 3.78 -1.93
CA GLU A 93 7.16 5.21 -1.60
C GLU A 93 7.69 6.01 -2.80
N GLU A 94 8.69 5.48 -3.52
CA GLU A 94 9.29 6.16 -4.67
C GLU A 94 8.53 5.92 -5.99
N PHE A 95 7.98 4.71 -6.18
CA PHE A 95 7.43 4.26 -7.46
C PHE A 95 5.99 3.72 -7.37
N ALA A 96 5.14 4.34 -6.55
CA ALA A 96 3.73 3.95 -6.39
C ALA A 96 2.99 3.67 -7.73
N PRO A 97 3.10 4.51 -8.80
CA PRO A 97 2.41 4.25 -10.06
C PRO A 97 2.85 2.94 -10.73
N LEU A 98 4.13 2.58 -10.62
CA LEU A 98 4.68 1.34 -11.16
C LEU A 98 4.15 0.12 -10.39
N VAL A 99 4.08 0.22 -9.06
CA VAL A 99 3.52 -0.86 -8.22
C VAL A 99 2.06 -1.12 -8.58
N TRP A 100 1.25 -0.07 -8.67
CA TRP A 100 -0.17 -0.19 -9.09
C TRP A 100 -0.31 -0.71 -10.53
N ALA A 101 0.54 -0.26 -11.47
CA ALA A 101 0.52 -0.75 -12.84
C ALA A 101 0.84 -2.25 -12.93
N LEU A 102 1.85 -2.73 -12.19
CA LEU A 102 2.20 -4.15 -12.12
C LEU A 102 1.11 -4.98 -11.44
N LEU A 103 0.49 -4.45 -10.39
CA LEU A 103 -0.67 -5.08 -9.74
C LEU A 103 -1.83 -5.26 -10.74
N ILE A 104 -2.20 -4.20 -11.46
CA ILE A 104 -3.25 -4.24 -12.48
C ILE A 104 -2.88 -5.22 -13.60
N ALA A 105 -1.64 -5.19 -14.09
CA ALA A 105 -1.17 -6.11 -15.12
C ALA A 105 -1.27 -7.58 -14.67
N SER A 106 -0.87 -7.88 -13.43
CA SER A 106 -0.99 -9.22 -12.85
C SER A 106 -2.45 -9.68 -12.69
N ALA A 107 -3.35 -8.76 -12.30
CA ALA A 107 -4.79 -9.03 -12.22
C ALA A 107 -5.41 -9.28 -13.60
N LEU A 108 -5.04 -8.49 -14.61
CA LEU A 108 -5.48 -8.69 -16.00
C LEU A 108 -4.99 -10.03 -16.56
N LEU A 109 -3.75 -10.41 -16.26
CA LEU A 109 -3.21 -11.72 -16.63
C LEU A 109 -4.01 -12.86 -15.97
N ALA A 110 -4.37 -12.72 -14.68
CA ALA A 110 -5.20 -13.70 -13.99
C ALA A 110 -6.60 -13.81 -14.61
N LEU A 111 -7.23 -12.68 -14.95
CA LEU A 111 -8.51 -12.64 -15.66
C LEU A 111 -8.42 -13.26 -17.05
N LEU A 112 -7.32 -13.06 -17.77
CA LEU A 112 -7.08 -13.69 -19.07
C LEU A 112 -7.01 -15.22 -18.92
N PHE A 113 -6.32 -15.75 -17.91
CA PHE A 113 -6.30 -17.20 -17.64
C PHE A 113 -7.70 -17.74 -17.31
N ILE A 114 -8.51 -17.00 -16.56
CA ILE A 114 -9.91 -17.36 -16.28
C ILE A 114 -10.73 -17.37 -17.58
N ALA A 115 -10.63 -16.33 -18.41
CA ALA A 115 -11.36 -16.24 -19.67
C ALA A 115 -10.98 -17.36 -20.64
N MET A 116 -9.69 -17.65 -20.80
CA MET A 116 -9.20 -18.75 -21.64
C MET A 116 -9.64 -20.11 -21.10
N GLY A 117 -9.59 -20.30 -19.77
CA GLY A 117 -10.04 -21.53 -19.13
C GLY A 117 -11.54 -21.78 -19.33
N GLY A 118 -12.36 -20.72 -19.25
CA GLY A 118 -13.80 -20.79 -19.48
C GLY A 118 -14.15 -21.04 -20.95
N ALA A 119 -13.52 -20.32 -21.87
CA ALA A 119 -13.78 -20.44 -23.30
C ALA A 119 -13.29 -21.78 -23.89
N ALA A 120 -12.14 -22.28 -23.45
CA ALA A 120 -11.55 -23.54 -23.92
C ALA A 120 -12.02 -24.77 -23.13
N GLY A 121 -12.82 -24.59 -22.07
CA GLY A 121 -13.24 -25.68 -21.17
C GLY A 121 -12.09 -26.38 -20.45
N ARG A 122 -10.98 -25.67 -20.18
CA ARG A 122 -9.77 -26.21 -19.55
C ARG A 122 -9.74 -25.83 -18.06
N PRO A 123 -10.14 -26.73 -17.14
CA PRO A 123 -10.29 -26.41 -15.72
C PRO A 123 -8.96 -26.02 -15.03
N TRP A 124 -7.84 -26.52 -15.57
CA TRP A 124 -6.50 -26.13 -15.16
C TRP A 124 -6.27 -24.60 -15.22
N HIS A 125 -6.55 -23.96 -16.36
CA HIS A 125 -6.35 -22.52 -16.54
C HIS A 125 -7.29 -21.69 -15.66
N LEU A 126 -8.53 -22.17 -15.44
CA LEU A 126 -9.47 -21.56 -14.50
C LEU A 126 -8.90 -21.55 -13.08
N SER A 127 -8.44 -22.71 -12.59
CA SER A 127 -7.89 -22.83 -11.24
C SER A 127 -6.67 -21.93 -11.05
N LEU A 128 -5.77 -21.88 -12.03
CA LEU A 128 -4.56 -21.04 -11.97
C LEU A 128 -4.91 -19.55 -11.86
N GLY A 129 -5.86 -19.07 -12.66
CA GLY A 129 -6.28 -17.67 -12.60
C GLY A 129 -6.93 -17.29 -11.27
N PHE A 130 -7.76 -18.17 -10.68
CA PHE A 130 -8.33 -17.94 -9.35
C PHE A 130 -7.27 -17.95 -8.24
N LEU A 131 -6.28 -18.85 -8.32
CA LEU A 131 -5.19 -18.89 -7.35
C LEU A 131 -4.36 -17.60 -7.39
N ILE A 132 -4.05 -17.07 -8.58
CA ILE A 132 -3.34 -15.79 -8.71
C ILE A 132 -4.18 -14.64 -8.14
N LEU A 133 -5.49 -14.57 -8.44
CA LEU A 133 -6.36 -13.54 -7.87
C LEU A 133 -6.44 -13.62 -6.34
N ALA A 134 -6.53 -14.82 -5.78
CA ALA A 134 -6.51 -15.04 -4.34
C ALA A 134 -5.19 -14.58 -3.72
N SER A 135 -4.05 -14.89 -4.36
CA SER A 135 -2.74 -14.39 -3.94
C SER A 135 -2.65 -12.87 -3.94
N LEU A 136 -3.16 -12.20 -4.98
CA LEU A 136 -3.19 -10.73 -5.04
C LEU A 136 -4.07 -10.14 -3.93
N ALA A 137 -5.23 -10.74 -3.67
CA ALA A 137 -6.15 -10.28 -2.63
C ALA A 137 -5.52 -10.34 -1.23
N VAL A 138 -4.64 -11.31 -0.98
CA VAL A 138 -3.91 -11.44 0.30
C VAL A 138 -2.63 -10.57 0.32
N ALA A 139 -1.95 -10.42 -0.82
CA ALA A 139 -0.71 -9.64 -0.92
C ALA A 139 -0.92 -8.15 -0.60
N ILE A 140 -2.01 -7.55 -1.10
CA ILE A 140 -2.29 -6.12 -0.94
C ILE A 140 -2.37 -5.68 0.54
N PRO A 141 -3.26 -6.25 1.38
CA PRO A 141 -3.38 -5.83 2.77
C PRO A 141 -2.11 -6.09 3.57
N ILE A 142 -1.41 -7.21 3.32
CA ILE A 142 -0.14 -7.52 3.99
C ILE A 142 0.94 -6.51 3.59
N GLY A 143 1.11 -6.25 2.30
CA GLY A 143 2.09 -5.29 1.80
C GLY A 143 1.85 -3.89 2.35
N LEU A 144 0.60 -3.41 2.31
CA LEU A 144 0.22 -2.11 2.88
C LEU A 144 0.42 -2.07 4.40
N PHE A 145 0.13 -3.16 5.13
CA PHE A 145 0.37 -3.19 6.56
C PHE A 145 1.86 -3.04 6.90
N ILE A 146 2.73 -3.81 6.24
CA ILE A 146 4.19 -3.74 6.46
C ILE A 146 4.71 -2.34 6.09
N GLU A 147 4.22 -1.79 4.98
CA GLU A 147 4.59 -0.47 4.52
C GLU A 147 4.23 0.62 5.54
N ASN A 148 3.00 0.64 6.02
CA ASN A 148 2.52 1.66 6.95
C ASN A 148 3.16 1.56 8.34
N VAL A 149 3.44 0.34 8.81
CA VAL A 149 3.95 0.12 10.18
C VAL A 149 5.47 0.26 10.26
N TYR A 150 6.21 -0.17 9.24
CA TYR A 150 7.67 -0.22 9.28
C TYR A 150 8.34 0.68 8.24
N MET A 151 7.97 0.52 6.96
CA MET A 151 8.76 1.10 5.87
C MET A 151 8.57 2.61 5.71
N LYS A 152 7.37 3.15 5.98
CA LYS A 152 7.16 4.61 5.96
C LYS A 152 8.10 5.32 6.92
N GLU A 153 8.22 4.81 8.15
CA GLU A 153 9.11 5.38 9.14
C GLU A 153 10.57 5.18 8.74
N PHE A 154 10.92 4.00 8.22
CA PHE A 154 12.27 3.75 7.69
C PHE A 154 12.66 4.78 6.63
N TRP A 155 11.82 5.00 5.60
CA TRP A 155 12.10 5.95 4.52
C TRP A 155 12.09 7.40 5.00
N ARG A 156 11.24 7.75 5.97
CA ARG A 156 11.27 9.06 6.62
C ARG A 156 12.62 9.31 7.28
N LEU A 157 13.15 8.33 8.00
CA LEU A 157 14.44 8.44 8.67
C LEU A 157 15.62 8.41 7.68
N ASP A 158 15.52 7.63 6.60
CA ASP A 158 16.59 7.48 5.61
C ASP A 158 16.74 8.71 4.69
N ASN A 159 15.62 9.26 4.21
CA ASN A 159 15.60 10.42 3.33
C ASN A 159 15.64 11.77 4.07
N GLY A 160 15.52 11.74 5.40
CA GLY A 160 15.41 12.94 6.22
C GLY A 160 16.75 13.54 6.63
N ALA A 161 16.72 14.81 7.08
CA ALA A 161 17.92 15.51 7.50
C ALA A 161 18.42 15.02 8.87
N VAL A 162 19.72 14.76 8.95
CA VAL A 162 20.42 14.37 10.17
C VAL A 162 21.31 15.52 10.62
N TYR A 163 21.08 16.02 11.84
CA TYR A 163 21.91 17.06 12.45
C TYR A 163 22.69 16.49 13.62
N ARG A 164 23.98 16.81 13.70
CA ARG A 164 24.89 16.27 14.71
C ARG A 164 25.48 17.34 15.61
N GLN A 165 25.85 16.93 16.82
CA GLN A 165 26.47 17.81 17.81
C GLN A 165 25.58 19.05 18.05
N LEU A 166 24.28 18.83 18.22
CA LEU A 166 23.34 19.91 18.52
C LEU A 166 23.36 20.31 19.99
N SER A 167 23.27 21.61 20.24
CA SER A 167 22.98 22.14 21.57
C SER A 167 21.46 22.09 21.81
N PRO A 168 20.99 21.70 23.01
CA PRO A 168 19.57 21.80 23.37
C PRO A 168 18.99 23.24 23.30
N PHE A 169 19.86 24.24 23.19
CA PHE A 169 19.49 25.65 23.10
C PHE A 169 19.59 26.22 21.68
N ASP A 170 20.02 25.42 20.70
CA ASP A 170 20.05 25.87 19.31
C ASP A 170 18.61 26.16 18.82
N PRO A 171 18.40 27.16 17.94
CA PRO A 171 17.06 27.53 17.50
C PRO A 171 16.36 26.37 16.77
N GLY A 172 15.30 25.82 17.36
CA GLY A 172 14.54 24.70 16.79
C GLY A 172 13.98 24.98 15.39
N ALA A 173 13.66 26.24 15.09
CA ALA A 173 13.19 26.66 13.76
C ALA A 173 14.20 26.33 12.63
N SER A 174 15.50 26.36 12.92
CA SER A 174 16.56 26.02 11.95
C SER A 174 16.72 24.51 11.71
N HIS A 175 16.04 23.69 12.50
CA HIS A 175 16.08 22.22 12.45
C HIS A 175 14.68 21.62 12.28
N SER A 176 13.78 22.36 11.66
CA SER A 176 12.38 21.95 11.45
C SER A 176 12.22 20.84 10.39
N ASP A 177 13.22 20.64 9.54
CA ASP A 177 13.30 19.56 8.54
C ASP A 177 14.04 18.31 9.04
N ALA A 178 14.55 18.35 10.27
CA ALA A 178 15.28 17.24 10.85
C ALA A 178 14.38 16.01 11.04
N THR A 179 14.92 14.84 10.75
CA THR A 179 14.32 13.56 11.15
C THR A 179 15.11 12.91 12.28
N VAL A 180 16.42 13.15 12.33
CA VAL A 180 17.32 12.71 13.38
C VAL A 180 18.13 13.88 13.91
N LEU A 181 18.14 14.02 15.23
CA LEU A 181 18.88 15.04 15.97
C LEU A 181 19.84 14.32 16.94
N GLU A 182 21.14 14.45 16.73
CA GLU A 182 22.16 13.95 17.67
C GLU A 182 22.69 15.13 18.50
N PHE A 183 22.39 15.11 19.80
CA PHE A 183 22.79 16.15 20.74
C PHE A 183 24.25 15.97 21.20
N ARG A 184 24.88 17.07 21.62
CA ARG A 184 26.22 17.02 22.23
C ARG A 184 26.18 16.32 23.58
N GLN A 185 27.34 15.80 23.99
CA GLN A 185 27.51 15.20 25.30
C GLN A 185 27.13 16.19 26.41
N GLY A 186 26.37 15.72 27.40
CA GLY A 186 25.86 16.53 28.51
C GLY A 186 24.46 17.10 28.28
N ALA A 187 23.85 16.86 27.11
CA ALA A 187 22.41 16.94 26.95
C ALA A 187 21.72 15.80 27.71
N PHE A 188 20.60 16.10 28.36
CA PHE A 188 19.79 15.12 29.07
C PHE A 188 18.32 15.58 29.10
N ILE A 189 17.41 14.66 29.38
CA ILE A 189 16.00 14.99 29.60
C ILE A 189 15.81 15.47 31.04
N ASP A 190 15.29 16.69 31.21
CA ASP A 190 14.94 17.21 32.54
C ASP A 190 13.60 16.64 33.00
N VAL A 191 13.67 15.45 33.58
CA VAL A 191 12.53 14.69 34.11
C VAL A 191 11.74 15.46 35.17
N GLN A 192 12.38 16.35 35.92
CA GLN A 192 11.71 17.11 36.99
C GLN A 192 10.70 18.11 36.45
N ARG A 193 10.88 18.54 35.20
CA ARG A 193 10.00 19.47 34.49
C ARG A 193 9.11 18.77 33.46
N SER A 194 8.86 17.47 33.63
CA SER A 194 7.93 16.72 32.79
C SER A 194 6.47 16.97 33.17
N VAL A 195 5.58 16.86 32.18
CA VAL A 195 4.13 16.95 32.35
C VAL A 195 3.44 15.86 31.54
N GLY A 196 2.44 15.22 32.14
CA GLY A 196 1.49 14.33 31.48
C GLY A 196 0.15 15.02 31.23
N TYR A 197 -0.28 15.10 29.97
CA TYR A 197 -1.57 15.62 29.56
C TYR A 197 -2.49 14.48 29.10
N MET A 198 -3.62 14.28 29.78
CA MET A 198 -4.55 13.21 29.44
C MET A 198 -5.64 13.67 28.48
N GLN A 199 -5.80 12.97 27.35
CA GLN A 199 -6.87 13.20 26.39
C GLN A 199 -7.38 11.88 25.81
N ALA A 200 -8.70 11.70 25.83
CA ALA A 200 -9.39 10.52 25.30
C ALA A 200 -8.87 9.17 25.84
N GLY A 201 -8.34 9.13 27.07
CA GLY A 201 -7.85 7.90 27.71
C GLY A 201 -6.35 7.65 27.55
N THR A 202 -5.64 8.45 26.75
CA THR A 202 -4.18 8.38 26.57
C THR A 202 -3.50 9.55 27.27
N VAL A 203 -2.39 9.29 27.96
CA VAL A 203 -1.55 10.32 28.59
C VAL A 203 -0.42 10.70 27.64
N TYR A 204 -0.42 11.93 27.18
CA TYR A 204 0.63 12.53 26.35
C TYR A 204 1.70 13.15 27.25
N CYS A 205 2.88 12.56 27.21
CA CYS A 205 4.01 12.90 28.05
C CYS A 205 4.97 13.82 27.32
N VAL A 206 5.41 14.88 27.99
CA VAL A 206 6.45 15.78 27.49
C VAL A 206 7.47 16.06 28.59
N ALA A 207 8.73 16.14 28.20
CA ALA A 207 9.82 16.56 29.08
C ALA A 207 10.84 17.38 28.30
N PRO A 208 11.35 18.50 28.86
CA PRO A 208 12.27 19.36 28.13
C PRO A 208 13.66 18.73 28.01
N VAL A 209 14.30 18.87 26.85
CA VAL A 209 15.71 18.51 26.67
C VAL A 209 16.56 19.69 27.10
N SER A 210 17.48 19.45 28.02
CA SER A 210 18.32 20.48 28.63
C SER A 210 19.77 20.03 28.71
N SER A 211 20.64 20.89 29.20
CA SER A 211 22.01 20.54 29.57
C SER A 211 22.39 21.24 30.87
N LYS A 212 23.56 20.90 31.43
CA LYS A 212 24.05 21.54 32.68
C LYS A 212 24.38 23.03 32.51
N SER A 213 24.43 23.52 31.28
CA SER A 213 24.70 24.93 30.99
C SER A 213 23.44 25.75 31.25
N MET A 214 23.61 26.89 31.93
CA MET A 214 22.52 27.78 32.30
C MET A 214 22.24 28.75 31.13
N GLU A 215 21.59 28.23 30.09
CA GLU A 215 21.20 29.00 28.90
C GLU A 215 19.67 29.16 28.83
N PRO A 216 19.16 30.31 28.37
CA PRO A 216 17.73 30.58 28.33
C PRO A 216 17.06 29.96 27.09
N GLY A 217 15.97 29.22 27.32
CA GLY A 217 15.00 28.85 26.30
C GLY A 217 15.09 27.40 25.85
N ILE A 218 14.04 26.63 26.16
CA ILE A 218 13.90 25.23 25.73
C ILE A 218 13.34 25.24 24.31
N GLN A 219 14.02 24.58 23.38
CA GLN A 219 13.54 24.44 21.99
C GLN A 219 13.12 23.00 21.66
N TYR A 220 13.68 22.02 22.37
CA TYR A 220 13.49 20.60 22.11
C TYR A 220 12.79 19.93 23.29
N TRP A 221 11.83 19.07 22.98
CA TRP A 221 10.99 18.37 23.95
C TRP A 221 10.95 16.89 23.64
N ALA A 222 11.36 16.07 24.59
CA ALA A 222 11.16 14.62 24.55
C ALA A 222 9.68 14.31 24.76
N VAL A 223 9.12 13.44 23.91
CA VAL A 223 7.69 13.11 23.94
C VAL A 223 7.45 11.60 23.92
N GLY A 224 6.33 11.18 24.51
CA GLY A 224 5.88 9.78 24.51
C GLY A 224 4.45 9.64 25.03
N THR A 225 3.89 8.45 24.98
CA THR A 225 2.51 8.18 25.47
C THR A 225 2.52 7.15 26.59
N ASP A 226 1.73 7.39 27.64
CA ASP A 226 1.50 6.46 28.76
C ASP A 226 2.77 6.03 29.53
N CYS A 227 3.79 6.90 29.54
CA CYS A 227 5.11 6.67 30.15
C CYS A 227 5.56 7.80 31.09
N CYS A 228 4.60 8.52 31.66
CA CYS A 228 4.82 9.59 32.64
C CYS A 228 3.65 9.69 33.62
N GLU A 229 3.91 10.33 34.76
CA GLU A 229 2.85 10.76 35.67
C GLU A 229 2.33 12.16 35.30
N GLN A 230 1.41 12.69 36.10
CA GLN A 230 0.90 14.04 35.89
C GLN A 230 2.03 15.09 35.85
N ARG A 231 3.06 14.93 36.70
CA ARG A 231 4.24 15.82 36.79
C ARG A 231 5.47 15.08 37.33
N GLY A 232 6.66 15.52 36.91
CA GLY A 232 7.94 15.18 37.56
C GLY A 232 8.44 13.75 37.39
N SER A 233 7.82 12.97 36.50
CA SER A 233 8.22 11.60 36.15
C SER A 233 8.15 11.44 34.63
N PHE A 234 9.16 10.83 34.02
CA PHE A 234 9.26 10.58 32.58
C PHE A 234 10.21 9.42 32.33
N SER A 235 9.69 8.32 31.80
CA SER A 235 10.44 7.08 31.54
C SER A 235 10.17 6.52 30.14
N CYS A 236 9.86 7.40 29.19
CA CYS A 236 9.61 7.01 27.80
C CYS A 236 10.91 6.60 27.10
N ASP A 237 10.87 5.49 26.36
CA ASP A 237 11.97 5.00 25.53
C ASP A 237 13.31 4.91 26.29
N ASP A 238 14.38 5.51 25.77
CA ASP A 238 15.72 5.45 26.36
C ASP A 238 16.01 6.66 27.29
N ALA A 239 14.98 7.30 27.84
CA ALA A 239 15.14 8.53 28.64
C ALA A 239 15.98 8.33 29.92
N GLU A 240 15.99 7.13 30.48
CA GLU A 240 16.79 6.79 31.67
C GLU A 240 18.25 6.46 31.32
N ASN A 241 18.55 6.23 30.03
CA ASN A 241 19.89 5.88 29.60
C ASN A 241 20.75 7.15 29.43
N PRO A 242 21.81 7.35 30.24
CA PRO A 242 22.67 8.53 30.15
C PRO A 242 23.51 8.57 28.86
N GLU A 243 23.64 7.45 28.15
CA GLU A 243 24.33 7.37 26.86
C GLU A 243 23.42 7.73 25.69
N ALA A 244 22.10 7.83 25.92
CA ALA A 244 21.16 8.23 24.89
C ALA A 244 21.25 9.73 24.63
N LEU A 245 21.68 10.09 23.43
CA LEU A 245 21.87 11.47 22.97
C LEU A 245 21.21 11.72 21.60
N SER A 246 20.39 10.77 21.13
CA SER A 246 19.71 10.88 19.83
C SER A 246 18.21 11.11 20.02
N GLY A 247 17.62 11.95 19.17
CA GLY A 247 16.19 12.20 19.12
C GLY A 247 15.66 12.01 17.70
N LEU A 248 14.58 11.25 17.55
CA LEU A 248 13.84 11.18 16.28
C LEU A 248 12.71 12.21 16.31
N THR A 249 12.57 13.04 15.29
CA THR A 249 11.50 14.05 15.32
C THR A 249 10.13 13.40 15.19
N VAL A 250 9.15 13.94 15.93
CA VAL A 250 7.77 13.44 15.96
C VAL A 250 6.84 14.51 15.43
N LEU A 251 5.97 14.12 14.49
CA LEU A 251 4.91 14.99 13.98
C LEU A 251 3.67 14.88 14.88
N ASP A 252 3.29 15.99 15.48
CA ASP A 252 2.07 16.10 16.28
C ASP A 252 0.90 16.56 15.39
N SER A 253 0.23 15.59 14.76
CA SER A 253 -0.94 15.82 13.89
C SER A 253 -2.12 16.40 14.66
N ASP A 254 -2.32 15.92 15.89
CA ASP A 254 -3.52 16.20 16.67
C ASP A 254 -3.34 17.44 17.59
N GLY A 255 -2.09 17.87 17.79
CA GLY A 255 -1.77 19.02 18.65
C GLY A 255 -1.71 18.67 20.13
N ASN A 256 -1.76 17.37 20.48
CA ASN A 256 -1.87 16.91 21.86
C ASN A 256 -0.53 17.11 22.59
N PHE A 257 0.59 16.83 21.93
CA PHE A 257 1.92 17.08 22.49
C PHE A 257 2.21 18.59 22.60
N LYS A 258 1.81 19.40 21.61
CA LYS A 258 1.92 20.86 21.69
C LYS A 258 1.10 21.43 22.85
N THR A 259 -0.05 20.85 23.13
CA THR A 259 -0.88 21.23 24.29
C THR A 259 -0.20 20.87 25.61
N ALA A 260 0.39 19.67 25.68
CA ALA A 260 1.19 19.24 26.83
C ALA A 260 2.42 20.14 27.06
N VAL A 261 3.13 20.54 25.98
CA VAL A 261 4.25 21.48 26.05
C VAL A 261 3.80 22.82 26.63
N ARG A 262 2.71 23.41 26.13
CA ARG A 262 2.16 24.67 26.67
C ARG A 262 1.77 24.55 28.14
N MET A 263 1.29 23.38 28.56
CA MET A 263 1.00 23.11 29.96
C MET A 263 2.29 23.08 30.80
N ALA A 264 3.34 22.41 30.32
CA ALA A 264 4.64 22.38 31.00
C ALA A 264 5.26 23.77 31.11
N GLU A 265 5.20 24.58 30.04
CA GLU A 265 5.68 25.95 30.04
C GLU A 265 4.98 26.82 31.10
N SER A 266 3.66 26.65 31.25
CA SER A 266 2.85 27.35 32.25
C SER A 266 3.11 26.84 33.68
N VAL A 267 3.24 25.53 33.87
CA VAL A 267 3.40 24.92 35.21
C VAL A 267 4.76 25.24 35.84
N TYR A 268 5.81 25.33 35.02
CA TYR A 268 7.18 25.50 35.47
C TYR A 268 7.78 26.88 35.13
N ASP A 269 6.94 27.84 34.72
CA ASP A 269 7.33 29.20 34.32
C ASP A 269 8.52 29.22 33.33
N LEU A 270 8.49 28.29 32.35
CA LEU A 270 9.56 28.16 31.37
C LEU A 270 9.41 29.25 30.30
N PRO A 271 10.53 29.76 29.73
CA PRO A 271 10.46 30.64 28.58
C PRO A 271 9.73 29.92 27.45
N GLN A 272 8.71 30.57 26.88
CA GLN A 272 7.95 29.99 25.78
C GLN A 272 8.89 29.63 24.63
N SER A 273 8.81 28.38 24.19
CA SER A 273 9.51 27.90 23.01
C SER A 273 9.14 28.82 21.83
N SER A 274 10.08 29.09 20.92
CA SER A 274 9.77 29.85 19.71
C SER A 274 8.64 29.16 18.93
N THR A 275 8.01 29.87 17.97
CA THR A 275 6.70 29.61 17.32
C THR A 275 6.29 28.15 17.04
N ALA A 276 7.22 27.19 16.96
CA ALA A 276 6.93 25.75 17.08
C ALA A 276 8.04 25.00 17.85
N PRO A 277 7.74 24.34 19.00
CA PRO A 277 8.69 23.47 19.68
C PRO A 277 9.00 22.23 18.82
N VAL A 278 10.25 21.77 18.83
CA VAL A 278 10.66 20.53 18.15
C VAL A 278 10.42 19.36 19.10
N LEU A 279 9.55 18.45 18.68
CA LEU A 279 9.19 17.27 19.45
C LEU A 279 10.07 16.10 19.02
N VAL A 280 10.64 15.39 19.98
CA VAL A 280 11.56 14.29 19.72
C VAL A 280 11.21 13.05 20.52
N LYS A 281 11.34 11.89 19.91
CA LYS A 281 11.37 10.60 20.58
C LYS A 281 12.81 10.30 20.98
N TRP A 282 13.07 10.13 22.27
CA TRP A 282 14.43 9.98 22.78
C TRP A 282 14.92 8.55 22.66
N ILE A 283 16.04 8.35 21.96
CA ILE A 283 16.57 7.03 21.67
C ILE A 283 18.09 6.99 21.85
N ALA A 284 18.62 5.82 22.18
CA ALA A 284 20.05 5.62 22.35
C ALA A 284 20.79 5.75 21.01
N ASN A 285 20.26 5.12 19.97
CA ASN A 285 20.91 5.07 18.66
C ASN A 285 19.90 5.01 17.51
N ALA A 286 19.89 6.06 16.67
CA ALA A 286 19.02 6.16 15.51
C ALA A 286 19.33 5.12 14.41
N VAL A 287 20.59 4.71 14.27
CA VAL A 287 21.00 3.71 13.29
C VAL A 287 20.42 2.35 13.67
N THR A 288 20.60 1.92 14.92
CA THR A 288 20.05 0.64 15.40
C THR A 288 18.53 0.60 15.33
N TYR A 289 17.86 1.70 15.63
CA TYR A 289 16.41 1.80 15.49
C TYR A 289 15.97 1.62 14.02
N LYS A 290 16.63 2.33 13.09
CA LYS A 290 16.34 2.22 11.65
C LYS A 290 16.62 0.81 11.11
N ASP A 291 17.73 0.21 11.50
CA ASP A 291 18.09 -1.16 11.10
C ASP A 291 17.07 -2.19 11.64
N GLY A 292 16.51 -1.93 12.83
CA GLY A 292 15.43 -2.71 13.42
C GLY A 292 14.14 -2.68 12.58
N LEU A 293 13.76 -1.51 12.07
CA LEU A 293 12.60 -1.36 11.18
C LEU A 293 12.77 -2.17 9.89
N TRP A 294 13.93 -2.03 9.25
CA TRP A 294 14.25 -2.78 8.03
C TRP A 294 14.25 -4.29 8.25
N THR A 295 14.93 -4.74 9.31
CA THR A 295 15.06 -6.17 9.64
C THR A 295 13.68 -6.77 9.94
N SER A 296 12.84 -6.05 10.69
CA SER A 296 11.48 -6.49 11.03
C SER A 296 10.60 -6.62 9.78
N ALA A 297 10.65 -5.63 8.88
CA ALA A 297 9.95 -5.69 7.61
C ALA A 297 10.42 -6.88 6.75
N ALA A 298 11.73 -7.05 6.58
CA ALA A 298 12.31 -8.13 5.78
C ALA A 298 11.96 -9.53 6.34
N VAL A 299 12.03 -9.71 7.66
CA VAL A 299 11.63 -10.96 8.33
C VAL A 299 10.14 -11.23 8.11
N LEU A 300 9.27 -10.22 8.26
CA LEU A 300 7.84 -10.39 8.09
C LEU A 300 7.46 -10.74 6.63
N VAL A 301 8.13 -10.13 5.64
CA VAL A 301 8.00 -10.50 4.22
C VAL A 301 8.45 -11.94 3.99
N GLY A 302 9.60 -12.35 4.55
CA GLY A 302 10.12 -13.71 4.44
C GLY A 302 9.15 -14.75 5.04
N VAL A 303 8.64 -14.50 6.23
CA VAL A 303 7.67 -15.37 6.91
C VAL A 303 6.36 -15.44 6.11
N ALA A 304 5.81 -14.30 5.68
CA ALA A 304 4.60 -14.27 4.86
C ALA A 304 4.77 -15.05 3.54
N SER A 305 5.94 -14.93 2.91
CA SER A 305 6.30 -15.64 1.68
C SER A 305 6.35 -17.15 1.88
N LEU A 306 6.93 -17.63 2.99
CA LEU A 306 6.99 -19.05 3.33
C LEU A 306 5.61 -19.62 3.68
N VAL A 307 4.81 -18.88 4.44
CA VAL A 307 3.44 -19.28 4.76
C VAL A 307 2.59 -19.38 3.48
N HIS A 308 2.70 -18.40 2.58
CA HIS A 308 1.98 -18.43 1.31
C HIS A 308 2.46 -19.57 0.40
N LEU A 309 3.75 -19.93 0.43
CA LEU A 309 4.25 -21.12 -0.28
C LEU A 309 3.55 -22.39 0.20
N ALA A 310 3.45 -22.59 1.52
CA ALA A 310 2.76 -23.74 2.10
C ALA A 310 1.26 -23.78 1.71
N VAL A 311 0.59 -22.62 1.71
CA VAL A 311 -0.80 -22.49 1.26
C VAL A 311 -0.95 -22.82 -0.23
N SER A 312 0.00 -22.37 -1.07
CA SER A 312 0.00 -22.63 -2.51
C SER A 312 0.24 -24.11 -2.82
N ILE A 313 1.11 -24.78 -2.06
CA ILE A 313 1.30 -26.24 -2.13
C ILE A 313 0.00 -26.96 -1.77
N LEU A 314 -0.66 -26.60 -0.67
CA LEU A 314 -1.93 -27.20 -0.25
C LEU A 314 -3.03 -26.98 -1.30
N ALA A 315 -3.13 -25.78 -1.85
CA ALA A 315 -4.11 -25.45 -2.88
C ALA A 315 -3.88 -26.24 -4.18
N ALA A 316 -2.62 -26.45 -4.58
CA ALA A 316 -2.27 -27.30 -5.70
C ALA A 316 -2.65 -28.78 -5.45
N PHE A 317 -2.44 -29.30 -4.24
CA PHE A 317 -2.88 -30.65 -3.86
C PHE A 317 -4.40 -30.81 -3.90
N ILE A 318 -5.13 -29.81 -3.41
CA ILE A 318 -6.59 -29.81 -3.43
C ILE A 318 -7.10 -29.77 -4.88
N THR A 319 -6.62 -28.83 -5.70
CA THR A 319 -7.04 -28.73 -7.11
C THR A 319 -6.74 -30.00 -7.90
N MET A 320 -5.61 -30.68 -7.64
CA MET A 320 -5.32 -32.00 -8.21
C MET A 320 -6.34 -33.08 -7.83
N ARG A 321 -6.86 -33.06 -6.60
CA ARG A 321 -7.80 -34.08 -6.11
C ARG A 321 -9.21 -33.89 -6.67
N TYR A 322 -9.63 -32.63 -6.88
CA TYR A 322 -10.99 -32.29 -7.28
C TYR A 322 -11.19 -32.15 -8.79
N MET A 323 -10.11 -32.00 -9.59
CA MET A 323 -10.25 -31.99 -11.04
C MET A 323 -10.45 -33.42 -11.59
N PRO A 324 -11.56 -33.70 -12.28
CA PRO A 324 -11.76 -34.98 -12.96
C PRO A 324 -10.69 -35.16 -14.05
N LYS A 325 -10.17 -36.39 -14.17
CA LYS A 325 -9.11 -36.78 -15.09
C LYS A 325 -9.45 -36.57 -16.55
#